data_AF-A0A9X4QUE7-F1
#
_entry.id   AF-A0A9X4QUE7-F1
#
_cell.length_a   1.000
_cell.length_b   1.000
_cell.length_c   1.000
_cell.angle_alpha   90.00
_cell.angle_beta   90.00
_cell.angle_gamma   90.00
#
_symmetry.space_group_name_H-M   'P 1'
#
loop_
_entity.id
_entity.type
_entity.pdbx_description
1 polymer ?
#
loop_
_entity_poly.entity_id
_entity_poly.type
_entity_poly.pdbx_seq_one_letter_code
_entity_poly.pdbx_strand_id
1 'polypeptide(L)'
;MSKLLIGKKLKIKLILAILLSLAISVGTFLILETVGEKVLNQYLSKSAFNEQRQREALERFIDFVRSGNISSEDHEKLSAWVDKERYLNLYIFSNDKLIYSSSTPIDPLVNEELLMNFLPSKLPVTTVSFQDRAAQVYMVGLYEYQYYNFILIIGLSLAGITFIISFLLIINQKTSYIGKLEQEIKILEGGNLDYPITISGGG
;
A
#
# COMPACT_ATOMS: atom_id res chain seq x y z
N MET A 1 -15.14 49.23 7.23
CA MET A 1 -14.63 48.36 6.14
C MET A 1 -13.33 47.60 6.46
N SER A 2 -12.57 47.93 7.52
CA SER A 2 -11.25 47.33 7.82
C SER A 2 -11.26 45.89 8.37
N LYS A 3 -12.21 45.52 9.25
CA LYS A 3 -12.30 44.16 9.84
C LYS A 3 -12.49 43.05 8.79
N LEU A 4 -13.17 43.35 7.69
CA LEU A 4 -13.45 42.39 6.61
C LEU A 4 -12.21 42.06 5.75
N LEU A 5 -11.32 43.05 5.58
CA LEU A 5 -10.04 42.90 4.87
C LEU A 5 -9.01 42.13 5.70
N ILE A 6 -8.99 42.34 7.02
CA ILE A 6 -8.11 41.64 7.96
C ILE A 6 -8.46 40.14 8.01
N GLY A 7 -9.76 39.81 8.08
CA GLY A 7 -10.24 38.42 8.03
C GLY A 7 -9.91 37.71 6.71
N LYS A 8 -10.00 38.40 5.56
CA LYS A 8 -9.60 37.85 4.25
C LYS A 8 -8.10 37.54 4.19
N LYS A 9 -7.24 38.44 4.68
CA LYS A 9 -5.78 38.23 4.70
C LYS A 9 -5.38 37.03 5.57
N LEU A 10 -6.07 36.81 6.69
CA LEU A 10 -5.82 35.65 7.56
C LEU A 10 -6.23 34.33 6.90
N LYS A 11 -7.42 34.29 6.26
CA LYS A 11 -7.89 33.11 5.52
C LYS A 11 -6.94 32.71 4.39
N ILE A 12 -6.45 33.68 3.62
CA ILE A 12 -5.50 33.42 2.52
C ILE A 12 -4.19 32.81 3.06
N LYS A 13 -3.65 33.33 4.16
CA LYS A 13 -2.44 32.77 4.79
C LYS A 13 -2.64 31.33 5.26
N LEU A 14 -3.80 31.02 5.85
CA LEU A 14 -4.12 29.67 6.27
C LEU A 14 -4.22 28.72 5.07
N ILE A 15 -4.91 29.14 4.01
CA ILE A 15 -5.03 28.35 2.77
C ILE A 15 -3.65 28.08 2.17
N LEU A 16 -2.76 29.08 2.10
CA LEU A 16 -1.39 28.91 1.61
C LEU A 16 -0.59 27.93 2.47
N ALA A 17 -0.75 27.97 3.80
CA ALA A 17 -0.10 27.03 4.71
C ALA A 17 -0.57 25.60 4.50
N ILE A 18 -1.88 25.40 4.30
CA ILE A 18 -2.47 24.09 3.97
C ILE A 18 -1.92 23.58 2.65
N LEU A 19 -1.93 24.40 1.59
CA LEU A 19 -1.45 24.01 0.26
C LEU A 19 0.03 23.64 0.27
N LEU A 20 0.87 24.41 0.97
CA LEU A 20 2.29 24.11 1.10
C LEU A 20 2.53 22.82 1.87
N SER A 21 1.80 22.62 2.98
CA SER A 21 1.88 21.39 3.78
C SER A 21 1.44 20.16 2.99
N LEU A 22 0.37 20.31 2.19
CA LEU A 22 -0.13 19.27 1.32
C LEU A 22 0.90 18.91 0.24
N ALA A 23 1.54 19.90 -0.38
CA ALA A 23 2.59 19.66 -1.37
C ALA A 23 3.78 18.90 -0.77
N ILE A 24 4.21 19.28 0.44
CA ILE A 24 5.30 18.57 1.17
C ILE A 24 4.89 17.13 1.47
N SER A 25 3.67 16.93 1.96
CA SER A 25 3.12 15.61 2.28
C SER A 25 3.03 14.70 1.05
N VAL A 26 2.50 15.20 -0.06
CA VAL A 26 2.42 14.46 -1.33
C VAL A 26 3.82 14.12 -1.84
N GLY A 27 4.77 15.07 -1.82
CA GLY A 27 6.15 14.79 -2.21
C GLY A 27 6.79 13.70 -1.34
N THR A 28 6.55 13.74 -0.03
CA THR A 28 7.02 12.72 0.92
C THR A 28 6.44 11.35 0.61
N PHE A 29 5.11 11.28 0.35
CA PHE A 29 4.44 10.05 -0.05
C PHE A 29 5.04 9.45 -1.32
N LEU A 30 5.19 10.24 -2.38
CA LEU A 30 5.72 9.76 -3.66
C LEU A 30 7.16 9.22 -3.53
N ILE A 31 8.00 9.88 -2.72
CA ILE A 31 9.36 9.41 -2.43
C ILE A 31 9.31 8.08 -1.67
N LEU A 32 8.48 7.98 -0.63
CA LEU A 32 8.32 6.77 0.18
C LEU A 32 7.85 5.58 -0.66
N GLU A 33 6.83 5.76 -1.50
CA GLU A 33 6.33 4.72 -2.41
C GLU A 33 7.42 4.28 -3.38
N THR A 34 8.02 5.22 -4.11
CA THR A 34 9.03 4.89 -5.13
C THR A 34 10.24 4.16 -4.53
N VAL A 35 10.74 4.63 -3.39
CA VAL A 35 11.89 4.02 -2.71
C VAL A 35 11.49 2.69 -2.09
N GLY A 36 10.33 2.63 -1.43
CA GLY A 36 9.80 1.44 -0.79
C GLY A 36 9.60 0.30 -1.79
N GLU A 37 8.89 0.55 -2.88
CA GLU A 37 8.69 -0.43 -3.95
C GLU A 37 10.02 -0.89 -4.53
N LYS A 38 10.96 0.03 -4.82
CA LYS A 38 12.26 -0.36 -5.37
C LYS A 38 13.04 -1.28 -4.44
N VAL A 39 13.05 -0.97 -3.14
CA VAL A 39 13.71 -1.80 -2.12
C VAL A 39 13.02 -3.16 -2.01
N LEU A 40 11.69 -3.18 -1.98
CA LEU A 40 10.90 -4.40 -1.89
C LEU A 40 11.11 -5.28 -3.12
N ASN A 41 11.04 -4.73 -4.33
CA ASN A 41 11.28 -5.44 -5.58
C ASN A 41 12.68 -6.07 -5.60
N GLN A 42 13.69 -5.32 -5.16
CA GLN A 42 15.05 -5.84 -5.10
C GLN A 42 15.19 -6.98 -4.06
N TYR A 43 14.50 -6.88 -2.93
CA TYR A 43 14.50 -7.93 -1.91
C TYR A 43 13.77 -9.18 -2.39
N LEU A 44 12.56 -9.02 -2.94
CA LEU A 44 11.73 -10.12 -3.43
C LEU A 44 12.35 -10.81 -4.65
N SER A 45 12.90 -10.07 -5.60
CA SER A 45 13.54 -10.65 -6.79
C SER A 45 14.83 -11.42 -6.49
N LYS A 46 15.60 -11.00 -5.47
CA LYS A 46 16.82 -11.70 -5.05
C LYS A 46 16.55 -12.87 -4.12
N SER A 47 15.43 -12.85 -3.41
CA SER A 47 15.07 -13.91 -2.47
C SER A 47 14.31 -15.01 -3.20
N ALA A 48 14.52 -16.26 -2.77
CA ALA A 48 13.65 -17.38 -3.18
C ALA A 48 12.30 -17.35 -2.44
N PHE A 49 11.81 -16.15 -2.05
CA PHE A 49 10.71 -15.98 -1.11
C PHE A 49 9.40 -16.55 -1.65
N ASN A 50 8.99 -16.16 -2.85
CA ASN A 50 7.76 -16.66 -3.46
C ASN A 50 7.85 -18.16 -3.73
N GLU A 51 8.99 -18.62 -4.25
CA GLU A 51 9.17 -20.04 -4.53
C GLU A 51 9.09 -20.88 -3.26
N GLN A 52 9.70 -20.41 -2.15
CA GLN A 52 9.64 -21.11 -0.87
C GLN A 52 8.22 -21.13 -0.31
N ARG A 53 7.52 -19.99 -0.29
CA ARG A 53 6.14 -19.92 0.17
C ARG A 53 5.20 -20.79 -0.65
N GLN A 54 5.40 -20.83 -1.96
CA GLN A 54 4.63 -21.66 -2.86
C GLN A 54 4.93 -23.15 -2.67
N ARG A 55 6.20 -23.53 -2.45
CA ARG A 55 6.57 -24.92 -2.09
C ARG A 55 5.90 -25.35 -0.79
N GLU A 56 5.97 -24.52 0.25
CA GLU A 56 5.31 -24.80 1.53
C GLU A 56 3.78 -24.92 1.41
N ALA A 57 3.15 -24.08 0.57
CA ALA A 57 1.72 -24.17 0.29
C ALA A 57 1.36 -25.46 -0.48
N LEU A 58 2.19 -25.86 -1.44
CA LEU A 58 2.03 -27.10 -2.19
C LEU A 58 2.14 -28.33 -1.28
N GLU A 59 3.10 -28.36 -0.36
CA GLU A 59 3.23 -29.46 0.61
C GLU A 59 1.98 -29.58 1.49
N ARG A 60 1.49 -28.46 2.03
CA ARG A 60 0.23 -28.44 2.80
C ARG A 60 -0.97 -28.90 1.97
N PHE A 61 -1.01 -28.55 0.69
CA PHE A 61 -2.08 -28.99 -0.21
C PHE A 61 -2.05 -30.49 -0.46
N ILE A 62 -0.87 -31.06 -0.73
CA ILE A 62 -0.70 -32.50 -0.94
C ILE A 62 -1.15 -33.26 0.31
N ASP A 63 -0.79 -32.78 1.50
CA ASP A 63 -1.23 -33.38 2.76
C ASP A 63 -2.73 -33.25 2.97
N PHE A 64 -3.33 -32.12 2.61
CA PHE A 64 -4.80 -31.92 2.64
C PHE A 64 -5.52 -32.93 1.74
N VAL A 65 -5.06 -33.10 0.50
CA VAL A 65 -5.66 -34.04 -0.46
C VAL A 65 -5.52 -35.48 0.02
N ARG A 66 -4.32 -35.87 0.48
CA ARG A 66 -4.00 -37.23 0.92
C ARG A 66 -4.73 -37.62 2.21
N SER A 67 -4.75 -36.73 3.20
CA SER A 67 -5.37 -37.01 4.51
C SER A 67 -6.89 -36.99 4.46
N GLY A 68 -7.47 -36.15 3.61
CA GLY A 68 -8.91 -35.96 3.48
C GLY A 68 -9.61 -36.89 2.48
N ASN A 69 -8.87 -37.73 1.75
CA ASN A 69 -9.38 -38.48 0.58
C ASN A 69 -10.18 -37.57 -0.36
N ILE A 70 -9.60 -36.42 -0.72
CA ILE A 70 -10.29 -35.39 -1.51
C ILE A 70 -10.37 -35.85 -2.96
N SER A 71 -11.58 -35.81 -3.54
CA SER A 71 -11.79 -35.99 -4.98
C SER A 71 -11.41 -34.71 -5.72
N SER A 72 -10.92 -34.84 -6.96
CA SER A 72 -10.67 -33.67 -7.83
C SER A 72 -11.94 -32.87 -8.15
N GLU A 73 -13.11 -33.49 -7.98
CA GLU A 73 -14.44 -32.90 -8.16
C GLU A 73 -15.00 -32.26 -6.87
N ASP A 74 -14.33 -32.38 -5.72
CA ASP A 74 -14.76 -31.81 -4.43
C ASP A 74 -14.53 -30.29 -4.37
N HIS A 75 -15.10 -29.53 -5.31
CA HIS A 75 -14.83 -28.10 -5.51
C HIS A 75 -15.09 -27.25 -4.26
N GLU A 76 -16.09 -27.59 -3.45
CA GLU A 76 -16.36 -26.87 -2.19
C GLU A 76 -15.20 -27.03 -1.19
N LYS A 77 -14.66 -28.25 -1.05
CA LYS A 77 -13.54 -28.51 -0.13
C LYS A 77 -12.25 -27.86 -0.64
N LEU A 78 -12.02 -27.90 -1.95
CA LEU A 78 -10.88 -27.26 -2.60
C LEU A 78 -10.94 -25.74 -2.39
N SER A 79 -12.09 -25.10 -2.66
CA SER A 79 -12.26 -23.67 -2.45
C SER A 79 -12.13 -23.28 -0.97
N ALA A 80 -12.73 -24.06 -0.06
CA ALA A 80 -12.59 -23.80 1.37
C ALA A 80 -11.15 -23.95 1.88
N TRP A 81 -10.30 -24.74 1.21
CA TRP A 81 -8.88 -24.82 1.51
C TRP A 81 -8.15 -23.59 0.95
N VAL A 82 -8.39 -23.23 -0.31
CA VAL A 82 -7.75 -22.06 -0.95
C VAL A 82 -8.12 -20.76 -0.24
N ASP A 83 -9.37 -20.60 0.20
CA ASP A 83 -9.83 -19.42 0.94
C ASP A 83 -9.06 -19.19 2.26
N LYS A 84 -8.49 -20.25 2.85
CA LYS A 84 -7.63 -20.16 4.03
C LYS A 84 -6.20 -19.76 3.67
N GLU A 85 -5.75 -20.06 2.46
CA GLU A 85 -4.43 -19.72 1.95
C GLU A 85 -4.49 -18.33 1.28
N ARG A 86 -4.11 -17.29 2.05
CA ARG A 86 -4.12 -15.91 1.53
C ARG A 86 -3.18 -15.74 0.35
N TYR A 87 -3.65 -14.99 -0.66
CA TYR A 87 -2.90 -14.63 -1.86
C TYR A 87 -2.46 -15.84 -2.70
N LEU A 88 -3.21 -16.93 -2.69
CA LEU A 88 -2.93 -18.12 -3.47
C LEU A 88 -4.07 -18.38 -4.46
N ASN A 89 -3.71 -18.58 -5.73
CA ASN A 89 -4.63 -19.15 -6.71
C ASN A 89 -4.25 -20.59 -7.01
N LEU A 90 -5.26 -21.45 -7.13
CA LEU A 90 -5.12 -22.87 -7.41
C LEU A 90 -5.82 -23.21 -8.71
N TYR A 91 -5.11 -23.93 -9.59
CA TYR A 91 -5.65 -24.47 -10.82
C TYR A 91 -5.34 -25.97 -10.90
N ILE A 92 -6.31 -26.77 -11.31
CA ILE A 92 -6.18 -28.22 -11.43
C ILE A 92 -6.57 -28.63 -12.85
N PHE A 93 -5.68 -29.39 -13.50
CA PHE A 93 -5.85 -29.88 -14.85
C PHE A 93 -5.86 -31.41 -14.90
N SER A 94 -6.74 -31.97 -15.71
CA SER A 94 -6.80 -33.40 -16.01
C SER A 94 -6.84 -33.60 -17.52
N ASN A 95 -5.88 -34.33 -18.08
CA ASN A 95 -5.72 -34.50 -19.54
C ASN A 95 -5.75 -33.15 -20.28
N ASP A 96 -4.96 -32.20 -19.80
CA ASP A 96 -4.82 -30.83 -20.33
C ASP A 96 -6.08 -29.97 -20.29
N LYS A 97 -7.15 -30.43 -19.64
CA LYS A 97 -8.39 -29.68 -19.41
C LYS A 97 -8.44 -29.11 -18.01
N LEU A 98 -8.86 -27.84 -17.89
CA LEU A 98 -9.05 -27.20 -16.60
C LEU A 98 -10.30 -27.77 -15.93
N ILE A 99 -10.13 -28.45 -14.79
CA ILE A 99 -11.25 -29.03 -14.04
C ILE A 99 -11.62 -28.19 -12.81
N TYR A 100 -10.67 -27.41 -12.26
CA TYR A 100 -10.92 -26.53 -11.10
C TYR A 100 -10.06 -25.26 -11.17
N SER A 101 -10.66 -24.12 -10.80
CA SER A 101 -10.01 -22.81 -10.66
C SER A 101 -10.56 -22.08 -9.44
N SER A 102 -9.69 -21.53 -8.60
CA SER A 102 -10.11 -20.74 -7.43
C SER A 102 -10.34 -19.26 -7.74
N SER A 103 -9.70 -18.71 -8.78
CA SER A 103 -9.70 -17.26 -9.05
C SER A 103 -10.77 -16.80 -10.03
N THR A 104 -11.38 -17.74 -10.75
CA THR A 104 -12.30 -17.41 -11.84
C THR A 104 -13.32 -18.53 -11.93
N PRO A 105 -14.64 -18.21 -11.97
CA PRO A 105 -15.63 -19.20 -12.38
C PRO A 105 -15.19 -19.82 -13.70
N ILE A 106 -15.32 -21.14 -13.83
CA ILE A 106 -15.07 -21.83 -15.09
C ILE A 106 -16.18 -21.39 -16.07
N ASP A 107 -15.99 -20.24 -16.72
CA ASP A 107 -16.83 -19.79 -17.81
C ASP A 107 -16.42 -20.61 -19.04
N PRO A 108 -17.33 -21.37 -19.67
CA PRO A 108 -17.03 -22.16 -20.86
C PRO A 108 -16.52 -21.31 -22.06
N LEU A 109 -16.61 -19.97 -21.99
CA LEU A 109 -16.05 -19.04 -22.96
C LEU A 109 -14.60 -18.60 -22.66
N VAL A 110 -14.09 -18.86 -21.44
CA VAL A 110 -12.69 -18.58 -21.10
C VAL A 110 -11.84 -19.69 -21.70
N ASN A 111 -11.18 -19.37 -22.82
CA ASN A 111 -10.31 -20.29 -23.55
C ASN A 111 -9.20 -20.82 -22.61
N GLU A 112 -9.12 -22.15 -22.45
CA GLU A 112 -8.08 -22.85 -21.67
C GLU A 112 -6.67 -22.44 -22.11
N GLU A 113 -6.50 -22.14 -23.40
CA GLU A 113 -5.26 -21.64 -23.99
C GLU A 113 -4.89 -20.24 -23.49
N LEU A 114 -5.89 -19.39 -23.24
CA LEU A 114 -5.71 -18.06 -22.65
C LEU A 114 -5.23 -18.19 -21.20
N LEU A 115 -5.81 -19.10 -20.41
CA LEU A 115 -5.36 -19.38 -19.05
C LEU A 115 -3.94 -19.96 -19.03
N MET A 116 -3.63 -20.93 -19.87
CA MET A 116 -2.28 -21.48 -20.04
C MET A 116 -1.26 -20.40 -20.46
N ASN A 117 -1.66 -19.41 -21.26
CA ASN A 117 -0.83 -18.26 -21.61
C ASN A 117 -0.63 -17.28 -20.44
N PHE A 118 -1.58 -17.19 -19.51
CA PHE A 118 -1.47 -16.39 -18.29
C PHE A 118 -0.70 -17.07 -17.16
N LEU A 119 -0.64 -18.40 -17.16
CA LEU A 119 0.22 -19.15 -16.25
C LEU A 119 1.68 -18.97 -16.71
N PRO A 120 2.57 -18.36 -15.90
CA PRO A 120 3.97 -18.27 -16.26
C PRO A 120 4.52 -19.66 -16.60
N SER A 121 5.17 -19.78 -17.76
CA SER A 121 5.74 -21.04 -18.29
C SER A 121 6.78 -21.71 -17.38
N LYS A 122 7.16 -21.07 -16.28
CA LYS A 122 8.10 -21.54 -15.26
C LYS A 122 7.44 -22.00 -13.96
N LEU A 123 6.10 -22.03 -13.88
CA LEU A 123 5.44 -22.50 -12.67
C LEU A 123 5.69 -23.99 -12.47
N PRO A 124 6.09 -24.42 -11.26
CA PRO A 124 6.31 -25.83 -10.97
C PRO A 124 4.99 -26.57 -11.08
N VAL A 125 4.91 -27.47 -12.06
CA VAL A 125 3.77 -28.37 -12.24
C VAL A 125 3.98 -29.58 -11.36
N THR A 126 3.01 -29.88 -10.51
CA THR A 126 3.08 -31.06 -9.65
C THR A 126 1.88 -31.94 -9.89
N THR A 127 2.13 -33.21 -10.19
CA THR A 127 1.06 -34.22 -10.26
C THR A 127 0.67 -34.62 -8.84
N VAL A 128 -0.59 -34.40 -8.49
CA VAL A 128 -1.18 -34.77 -7.21
C VAL A 128 -2.15 -35.94 -7.45
N SER A 129 -2.06 -36.97 -6.61
CA SER A 129 -2.99 -38.09 -6.63
C SER A 129 -4.20 -37.77 -5.78
N PHE A 130 -5.31 -37.39 -6.42
CA PHE A 130 -6.62 -37.27 -5.77
C PHE A 130 -7.23 -38.67 -5.59
N GLN A 131 -8.35 -38.73 -4.86
CA GLN A 131 -9.05 -39.98 -4.62
C GLN A 131 -9.55 -40.65 -5.92
N ASP A 132 -10.01 -39.84 -6.88
CA ASP A 132 -10.62 -40.27 -8.13
C ASP A 132 -9.62 -40.38 -9.29
N ARG A 133 -8.60 -39.52 -9.33
CA ARG A 133 -7.58 -39.50 -10.39
C ARG A 133 -6.28 -38.81 -10.00
N ALA A 134 -5.23 -39.02 -10.77
CA ALA A 134 -4.07 -38.14 -10.77
C ALA A 134 -4.36 -36.89 -11.62
N ALA A 135 -4.04 -35.70 -11.11
CA ALA A 135 -4.23 -34.44 -11.82
C ALA A 135 -3.03 -33.50 -11.64
N GLN A 136 -2.82 -32.62 -12.62
CA GLN A 136 -1.75 -31.61 -12.59
C GLN A 136 -2.24 -30.39 -11.82
N VAL A 137 -1.43 -29.94 -10.86
CA VAL A 137 -1.75 -28.80 -10.00
C VAL A 137 -0.78 -27.67 -10.26
N TYR A 138 -1.36 -26.47 -10.44
CA TYR A 138 -0.64 -25.22 -10.58
C TYR A 138 -1.07 -24.28 -9.46
N MET A 139 -0.08 -23.68 -8.81
CA MET A 139 -0.28 -22.69 -7.76
C MET A 139 0.37 -21.37 -8.17
N VAL A 140 -0.37 -20.28 -8.02
CA VAL A 140 0.14 -18.93 -8.26
C VAL A 140 0.05 -18.15 -6.97
N GLY A 141 1.20 -17.96 -6.32
CA GLY A 141 1.34 -17.14 -5.12
C GLY A 141 1.50 -15.67 -5.45
N LEU A 142 0.55 -14.84 -5.02
CA LEU A 142 0.57 -13.37 -5.07
C LEU A 142 1.04 -12.78 -3.73
N TYR A 143 1.95 -13.46 -3.04
CA TYR A 143 2.36 -13.13 -1.66
C TYR A 143 3.00 -11.75 -1.51
N GLU A 144 3.50 -11.17 -2.60
CA GLU A 144 4.12 -9.85 -2.63
C GLU A 144 3.12 -8.73 -2.32
N TYR A 145 1.84 -8.93 -2.70
CA TYR A 145 0.77 -7.92 -2.56
C TYR A 145 0.61 -7.43 -1.12
N GLN A 146 0.81 -8.30 -0.13
CA GLN A 146 0.71 -7.92 1.28
C GLN A 146 1.76 -6.87 1.66
N TYR A 147 2.96 -6.95 1.07
CA TYR A 147 4.07 -6.06 1.40
C TYR A 147 3.94 -4.72 0.69
N TYR A 148 3.49 -4.71 -0.57
CA TYR A 148 3.13 -3.46 -1.25
C TYR A 148 2.02 -2.72 -0.52
N ASN A 149 0.97 -3.43 -0.09
CA ASN A 149 -0.08 -2.82 0.73
C ASN A 149 0.46 -2.28 2.06
N PHE A 150 1.43 -2.96 2.68
CA PHE A 150 2.05 -2.48 3.90
C PHE A 150 2.88 -1.21 3.69
N ILE A 151 3.65 -1.14 2.60
CA ILE A 151 4.37 0.07 2.19
C ILE A 151 3.40 1.22 1.98
N LEU A 152 2.29 0.98 1.27
CA LEU A 152 1.24 1.98 1.04
C LEU A 152 0.67 2.54 2.35
N ILE A 153 0.31 1.65 3.29
CA ILE A 153 -0.27 2.07 4.59
C ILE A 153 0.75 2.89 5.40
N ILE A 154 2.01 2.47 5.42
CA ILE A 154 3.08 3.20 6.10
C ILE A 154 3.31 4.55 5.41
N GLY A 155 3.42 4.56 4.09
CA GLY A 155 3.61 5.75 3.27
C GLY A 155 2.52 6.77 3.52
N LEU A 156 1.26 6.35 3.50
CA LEU A 156 0.10 7.21 3.76
C LEU A 156 0.11 7.76 5.20
N SER A 157 0.47 6.92 6.17
CA SER A 157 0.58 7.32 7.58
C SER A 157 1.67 8.37 7.79
N LEU A 158 2.86 8.15 7.23
CA LEU A 158 3.99 9.10 7.30
C LEU A 158 3.68 10.39 6.56
N ALA A 159 3.01 10.32 5.41
CA ALA A 159 2.57 11.50 4.68
C ALA A 159 1.57 12.33 5.51
N GLY A 160 0.62 11.69 6.18
CA GLY A 160 -0.32 12.33 7.08
C GLY A 160 0.35 13.00 8.28
N ILE A 161 1.31 12.32 8.91
CA ILE A 161 2.13 12.90 10.00
C ILE A 161 2.93 14.11 9.49
N THR A 162 3.56 13.98 8.33
CA THR A 162 4.33 15.05 7.70
C THR A 162 3.46 16.27 7.42
N PHE A 163 2.25 16.07 6.91
CA PHE A 163 1.28 17.14 6.71
C PHE A 163 0.96 17.88 8.01
N ILE A 164 0.65 17.14 9.08
CA ILE A 164 0.31 17.73 10.38
C ILE A 164 1.49 18.53 10.92
N ILE A 165 2.70 17.96 10.90
CA ILE A 165 3.91 18.61 11.41
C ILE A 165 4.22 19.86 10.58
N SER A 166 4.24 19.78 9.25
CA SER A 166 4.54 20.93 8.40
C SER A 166 3.50 22.04 8.60
N PHE A 167 2.22 21.68 8.69
CA PHE A 167 1.14 22.64 8.90
C PHE A 167 1.25 23.37 10.23
N LEU A 168 1.50 22.62 11.32
CA LEU A 168 1.72 23.20 12.64
C LEU A 168 2.96 24.10 12.66
N LEU A 169 4.06 23.71 12.03
CA LEU A 169 5.28 24.52 11.95
C LEU A 169 5.06 25.83 11.19
N ILE A 170 4.38 25.79 10.04
CA ILE A 170 4.11 26.98 9.22
C ILE A 170 3.20 27.97 9.97
N ILE A 171 2.20 27.47 10.70
CA ILE A 171 1.33 28.32 11.53
C ILE A 171 2.10 28.87 12.73
N ASN A 172 2.85 28.03 13.44
CA ASN A 172 3.55 28.41 14.67
C ASN A 172 4.68 29.43 14.41
N GLN A 173 5.39 29.34 13.29
CA GLN A 173 6.35 30.38 12.90
C GLN A 173 5.68 31.74 12.72
N LYS A 174 4.45 31.78 12.18
CA LYS A 174 3.70 33.03 11.95
C LYS A 174 3.14 33.62 13.24
N THR A 175 2.72 32.80 14.22
CA THR A 175 2.21 33.28 15.51
C THR A 175 3.33 33.72 16.46
N SER A 176 4.48 33.05 16.46
CA SER A 176 5.65 33.48 17.26
C SER A 176 6.19 34.85 16.82
N TYR A 177 6.11 35.18 15.53
CA TYR A 177 6.43 36.50 14.99
C TYR A 177 5.48 37.61 15.49
N ILE A 178 4.17 37.33 15.54
CA ILE A 178 3.17 38.29 16.03
C ILE A 178 3.32 38.51 17.54
N GLY A 179 3.61 37.44 18.30
CA GLY A 179 3.87 37.55 19.74
C GLY A 179 5.08 38.40 20.09
N LYS A 180 6.18 38.30 19.33
CA LYS A 180 7.34 39.20 19.49
C LYS A 180 6.99 40.65 19.19
N LEU A 181 6.26 40.91 18.10
CA LEU A 181 5.89 42.27 17.71
C LEU A 181 4.94 42.93 18.72
N GLU A 182 4.02 42.16 19.29
CA GLU A 182 3.12 42.64 20.35
C GLU A 182 3.87 42.96 21.64
N GLN A 183 4.89 42.17 21.98
CA GLN A 183 5.75 42.41 23.14
C GLN A 183 6.62 43.66 22.95
N GLU A 184 7.18 43.85 21.75
CA GLU A 184 7.96 45.04 21.37
C GLU A 184 7.10 46.31 21.36
N ILE A 185 5.87 46.26 20.84
CA ILE A 185 4.91 47.38 20.87
C ILE A 185 4.51 47.75 22.31
N LYS A 186 4.33 46.75 23.17
CA LYS A 186 3.95 46.96 24.58
C LYS A 186 5.08 47.55 25.42
N ILE A 187 6.34 47.31 25.05
CA ILE A 187 7.53 47.95 25.64
C ILE A 187 7.61 49.43 25.22
N LEU A 188 7.28 49.75 23.97
CA LEU A 188 7.24 51.12 23.46
C LEU A 188 6.08 51.94 24.06
N GLU A 189 4.91 51.34 24.26
CA GLU A 189 3.79 51.97 25.00
C GLU A 189 4.10 52.20 26.49
N GLY A 190 5.06 51.46 27.06
CA GLY A 190 5.53 51.60 28.44
C GLY A 190 6.52 52.74 28.67
N GLY A 191 6.85 53.54 27.65
CA GLY A 191 7.64 54.78 27.79
C GLY A 191 9.14 54.66 27.50
N ASN A 192 9.62 53.53 26.96
CA ASN A 192 11.01 53.38 26.52
C ASN A 192 11.11 53.46 24.99
N LEU A 193 11.20 54.69 24.46
CA LEU A 193 11.16 55.01 23.03
C LEU A 193 12.41 54.59 22.24
N ASP A 194 13.48 54.18 22.91
CA ASP A 194 14.75 53.78 22.28
C ASP A 194 14.82 52.27 21.96
N TYR A 195 13.72 51.53 22.11
CA TYR A 195 13.71 50.09 21.83
C TYR A 195 13.67 49.83 20.30
N PRO A 196 14.67 49.11 19.74
CA PRO A 196 14.72 48.86 18.30
C PRO A 196 13.60 47.91 17.87
N ILE A 197 12.79 48.35 16.92
CA ILE A 197 11.71 47.55 16.33
C ILE A 197 12.31 46.59 15.30
N THR A 198 11.99 45.30 15.39
CA THR A 198 12.39 44.34 14.35
C THR A 198 11.46 44.48 13.14
N ILE A 199 11.76 45.40 12.22
CA ILE A 199 11.00 45.55 10.97
C ILE A 199 11.62 44.64 9.91
N SER A 200 11.08 43.43 9.72
CA SER A 200 11.29 42.69 8.47
C SER A 200 10.18 43.02 7.48
N GLY A 201 10.35 44.11 6.75
CA GLY A 201 9.48 44.52 5.64
C GLY A 201 10.32 45.09 4.51
N GLY A 202 10.52 44.31 3.45
CA GLY A 202 11.22 44.75 2.25
C GLY A 202 11.57 43.58 1.32
N GLY A 203 10.59 43.14 0.55
CA GLY A 203 10.66 42.07 -0.45
C GLY A 203 9.26 41.63 -0.85
#